data_AF-A0A7X0MDK2-F1
#
_entry.id   AF-A0A7X0MDK2-F1
#
_cell.length_a   1.000
_cell.length_b   1.000
_cell.length_c   1.000
_cell.angle_alpha   90.00
_cell.angle_beta   90.00
_cell.angle_gamma   90.00
#
_symmetry.space_group_name_H-M   'P 1'
#
loop_
_entity.id
_entity.type
_entity.pdbx_description
1 polymer ?
#
loop_
_entity_poly.entity_id
_entity_poly.type
_entity_poly.pdbx_seq_one_letter_code
_entity_poly.pdbx_strand_id
1 'polypeptide(L)'
;MTLQATIACEVNSYRNPVRFHLPDLNDHIQRIIVQNSAFYERAMLEDVGSSLPEDALVVDVGAHIGNHTLFFGSVLGVRTIAFEPNPATFATLQANVELNGINGLVELSPLALGAGPGVGEIVSADSADLGDAHFQPGEHGAVQMAKLDDLLLEHRVHLIKVDVGGAEADVLRGAQEIIARSRPKLLVSAATREILGAVEAVLRPLGYRKIRFYNDTPTYLFEPIHSGAAAPTRAVDLIDPRNLTMLPSTQRIVAGMASVAGNEIALRAAVMSLLPQVDCLYLYLNGFAQAPRFIAEHPKIQHFIDTDGVRYGDAGKFWGLEQVEDAVYITCDDDIVYPDDFVARMIGELAQARGLAAVGVRGTIMLQSSRGYYPHDERVVVELERALMRRRRVHVVGTNASAFHSSMVKMKLSDFQDSKTADACFAEYLHGEGIPAYIVPRRERWLQPIEGQRPASYGQSNMGFGLAYDSSTKRDDIPSSAYPVSLLRSDVADASSIIYLVDADQADGLVEFILAVGGRERDPVIFVTCDHETDDMRRTVLHPEFLCEVHLVARSGEHVSNYKELLWKHAGRIRAWTLRNGNELKMVDADEWGNWFEPIERSSM
;
A
#
# COMPACT_ATOMS: atom_id res chain seq x y z
N MET A 1 -15.97 38.37 8.65
CA MET A 1 -17.09 37.50 8.21
C MET A 1 -16.47 36.18 7.81
N THR A 2 -16.59 35.15 8.65
CA THR A 2 -16.21 33.78 8.28
C THR A 2 -17.22 33.30 7.25
N LEU A 3 -16.88 33.39 5.97
CA LEU A 3 -17.64 32.74 4.91
C LEU A 3 -17.64 31.24 5.24
N GLN A 4 -18.81 30.68 5.54
CA GLN A 4 -18.94 29.23 5.66
C GLN A 4 -18.52 28.62 4.32
N ALA A 5 -17.45 27.83 4.33
CA ALA A 5 -17.02 27.07 3.16
C ALA A 5 -18.19 26.17 2.70
N THR A 6 -18.68 26.40 1.49
CA THR A 6 -19.72 25.58 0.86
C THR A 6 -19.08 24.49 0.01
N ILE A 7 -19.64 23.27 0.10
CA ILE A 7 -19.25 22.13 -0.73
C ILE A 7 -19.74 22.42 -2.16
N ALA A 8 -18.81 22.63 -3.08
CA ALA A 8 -19.08 22.84 -4.50
C ALA A 8 -18.97 21.54 -5.31
N CYS A 9 -18.11 20.60 -4.88
CA CYS A 9 -17.90 19.31 -5.53
C CYS A 9 -17.51 18.25 -4.48
N GLU A 10 -17.92 16.99 -4.71
CA GLU A 10 -17.44 15.84 -3.96
C GLU A 10 -16.81 14.82 -4.91
N VAL A 11 -15.58 14.40 -4.62
CA VAL A 11 -14.88 13.33 -5.34
C VAL A 11 -15.08 12.03 -4.59
N ASN A 12 -15.90 11.14 -5.16
CA ASN A 12 -16.32 9.88 -4.52
C ASN A 12 -15.52 8.65 -5.00
N SER A 13 -14.49 8.86 -5.82
CA SER A 13 -13.65 7.77 -6.36
C SER A 13 -12.69 7.13 -5.35
N TYR A 14 -12.66 7.61 -4.11
CA TYR A 14 -11.75 7.14 -3.05
C TYR A 14 -12.53 6.75 -1.80
N ARG A 15 -11.85 6.04 -0.90
CA ARG A 15 -12.38 5.50 0.35
C ARG A 15 -13.18 6.51 1.19
N ASN A 16 -12.76 7.76 1.24
CA ASN A 16 -13.51 8.86 1.83
C ASN A 16 -13.85 9.86 0.73
N PRO A 17 -15.10 10.34 0.64
CA PRO A 17 -15.46 11.47 -0.20
C PRO A 17 -14.55 12.66 0.12
N VAL A 18 -13.87 13.19 -0.90
CA VAL A 18 -13.07 14.41 -0.74
C VAL A 18 -13.91 15.57 -1.22
N ARG A 19 -14.13 16.55 -0.34
CA ARG A 19 -14.99 17.70 -0.59
C ARG A 19 -14.16 18.90 -1.01
N PHE A 20 -14.62 19.62 -2.02
CA PHE A 20 -13.98 20.84 -2.48
C PHE A 20 -14.92 22.03 -2.34
N HIS A 21 -14.41 23.08 -1.70
CA HIS A 21 -14.83 24.46 -1.83
C HIS A 21 -14.15 25.09 -3.05
N LEU A 22 -14.94 25.49 -4.04
CA LEU A 22 -14.47 25.99 -5.34
C LEU A 22 -15.21 27.31 -5.67
N PRO A 23 -14.78 28.44 -5.09
CA PRO A 23 -15.50 29.70 -5.18
C PRO A 23 -15.38 30.40 -6.55
N ASP A 24 -14.42 30.02 -7.40
CA ASP A 24 -14.19 30.65 -8.70
C ASP A 24 -14.13 29.62 -9.83
N LEU A 25 -15.21 29.50 -10.61
CA LEU A 25 -15.28 28.57 -11.75
C LEU A 25 -14.69 29.15 -13.04
N ASN A 26 -14.18 30.38 -13.03
CA ASN A 26 -13.40 30.90 -14.15
C ASN A 26 -12.00 30.29 -14.16
N ASP A 27 -11.45 30.01 -12.98
CA ASP A 27 -10.21 29.27 -12.79
C ASP A 27 -10.26 27.89 -13.49
N HIS A 28 -9.21 27.56 -14.23
CA HIS A 28 -9.13 26.34 -15.02
C HIS A 28 -9.25 25.08 -14.15
N ILE A 29 -8.49 25.00 -13.06
CA ILE A 29 -8.40 23.81 -12.22
C ILE A 29 -9.74 23.57 -11.51
N GLN A 30 -10.31 24.61 -10.89
CA GLN A 30 -11.60 24.52 -10.21
C GLN A 30 -12.71 24.06 -11.17
N ARG A 31 -12.75 24.63 -12.39
CA ARG A 31 -13.71 24.22 -13.42
C ARG A 31 -13.57 22.76 -13.81
N ILE A 32 -12.35 22.26 -14.03
CA ILE A 32 -12.10 20.86 -14.41
C ILE A 32 -12.49 19.91 -13.28
N ILE A 33 -12.20 20.25 -12.02
CA ILE A 33 -12.60 19.43 -10.86
C ILE A 33 -14.13 19.28 -10.81
N VAL A 34 -14.88 20.37 -10.95
CA VAL A 34 -16.36 20.32 -10.97
C VAL A 34 -16.87 19.50 -12.14
N GLN A 35 -16.36 19.74 -13.36
CA GLN A 35 -16.83 19.08 -14.58
C GLN A 35 -16.63 17.56 -14.53
N ASN A 36 -15.49 17.12 -13.99
CA ASN A 36 -15.11 15.70 -13.98
C ASN A 36 -15.47 15.00 -12.66
N SER A 37 -15.83 15.75 -11.61
CA SER A 37 -16.01 15.23 -10.24
C SER A 37 -14.83 14.37 -9.79
N ALA A 38 -13.62 14.81 -10.13
CA ALA A 38 -12.37 14.09 -9.90
C ALA A 38 -11.24 15.09 -9.61
N PHE A 39 -10.17 14.62 -8.96
CA PHE A 39 -8.95 15.43 -8.79
C PHE A 39 -8.38 15.83 -10.15
N TYR A 40 -7.88 17.06 -10.21
CA TYR A 40 -7.00 17.48 -11.31
C TYR A 40 -5.73 16.63 -11.27
N GLU A 41 -5.27 16.17 -12.45
CA GLU A 41 -4.06 15.34 -12.60
C GLU A 41 -4.07 14.01 -11.83
N ARG A 42 -5.27 13.44 -11.63
CA ARG A 42 -5.50 12.18 -10.90
C ARG A 42 -4.49 11.06 -11.17
N ALA A 43 -4.18 10.79 -12.44
CA ALA A 43 -3.29 9.68 -12.80
C ALA A 43 -1.86 9.87 -12.26
N MET A 44 -1.36 11.11 -12.26
CA MET A 44 -0.06 11.46 -11.68
C MET A 44 -0.09 11.30 -10.15
N LEU A 45 -1.15 11.81 -9.52
CA LEU A 45 -1.36 11.69 -8.07
C LEU A 45 -1.41 10.24 -7.60
N GLU A 46 -2.15 9.37 -8.29
CA GLU A 46 -2.25 7.95 -7.98
C GLU A 46 -0.91 7.21 -8.18
N ASP A 47 -0.20 7.50 -9.28
CA ASP A 47 1.11 6.88 -9.58
C ASP A 47 2.14 7.22 -8.49
N VAL A 48 2.36 8.52 -8.24
CA VAL A 48 3.32 8.98 -7.23
C VAL A 48 2.89 8.55 -5.83
N GLY A 49 1.62 8.76 -5.49
CA GLY A 49 1.05 8.46 -4.18
C GLY A 49 1.17 6.99 -3.79
N SER A 50 0.97 6.07 -4.74
CA SER A 50 1.10 4.63 -4.48
C SER A 50 2.49 4.22 -3.98
N SER A 51 3.52 5.01 -4.29
CA SER A 51 4.93 4.71 -4.00
C SER A 51 5.47 5.38 -2.73
N LEU A 52 4.64 6.18 -2.05
CA LEU A 52 5.02 6.82 -0.80
C LEU A 52 4.78 5.88 0.38
N PRO A 53 5.64 5.90 1.41
CA PRO A 53 5.39 5.17 2.64
C PRO A 53 4.19 5.78 3.40
N GLU A 54 3.59 5.01 4.29
CA GLU A 54 2.41 5.43 5.04
C GLU A 54 2.66 6.61 6.00
N ASP A 55 3.88 6.74 6.51
CA ASP A 55 4.32 7.83 7.38
C ASP A 55 4.98 8.97 6.59
N ALA A 56 4.74 9.04 5.28
CA ALA A 56 5.36 10.04 4.42
C ALA A 56 5.09 11.47 4.91
N LEU A 57 6.09 12.30 4.67
CA LEU A 57 5.99 13.74 4.73
C LEU A 57 6.12 14.27 3.31
N VAL A 58 5.07 14.95 2.86
CA VAL A 58 4.98 15.60 1.56
C VAL A 58 5.12 17.10 1.74
N VAL A 59 5.88 17.74 0.86
CA VAL A 59 5.94 19.19 0.74
C VAL A 59 5.28 19.59 -0.58
N ASP A 60 4.20 20.36 -0.52
CA ASP A 60 3.46 20.88 -1.68
C ASP A 60 3.76 22.37 -1.85
N VAL A 61 4.68 22.70 -2.76
CA VAL A 61 5.07 24.09 -3.04
C VAL A 61 4.24 24.63 -4.21
N GLY A 62 3.56 25.76 -3.95
CA GLY A 62 2.52 26.29 -4.85
C GLY A 62 1.25 25.45 -4.77
N ALA A 63 0.73 25.26 -3.55
CA ALA A 63 -0.39 24.37 -3.30
C ALA A 63 -1.72 24.86 -3.94
N HIS A 64 -1.78 26.12 -4.35
CA HIS A 64 -2.93 26.76 -5.00
C HIS A 64 -4.21 26.55 -4.17
N ILE A 65 -5.29 26.08 -4.78
CA ILE A 65 -6.55 25.74 -4.10
C ILE A 65 -6.52 24.43 -3.30
N GLY A 66 -5.38 23.72 -3.29
CA GLY A 66 -5.18 22.51 -2.49
C GLY A 66 -5.51 21.18 -3.15
N ASN A 67 -5.62 21.10 -4.48
CA ASN A 67 -5.87 19.82 -5.18
C ASN A 67 -4.90 18.70 -4.75
N HIS A 68 -3.60 18.98 -4.80
CA HIS A 68 -2.56 18.03 -4.43
C HIS A 68 -2.52 17.80 -2.90
N THR A 69 -2.56 18.88 -2.12
CA THR A 69 -2.62 18.84 -0.66
C THR A 69 -3.77 17.96 -0.14
N LEU A 70 -4.99 18.10 -0.68
CA LEU A 70 -6.14 17.26 -0.30
C LEU A 70 -5.95 15.81 -0.73
N PHE A 71 -5.31 15.54 -1.86
CA PHE A 71 -5.02 14.15 -2.25
C PHE A 71 -4.08 13.50 -1.24
N PHE A 72 -2.95 14.15 -0.92
CA PHE A 72 -1.99 13.60 0.03
C PHE A 72 -2.56 13.50 1.45
N GLY A 73 -3.27 14.53 1.92
CA GLY A 73 -3.86 14.55 3.26
C GLY A 73 -5.10 13.68 3.42
N SER A 74 -6.09 13.76 2.52
CA SER A 74 -7.36 13.01 2.63
C SER A 74 -7.29 11.62 2.01
N VAL A 75 -6.69 11.47 0.83
CA VAL A 75 -6.68 10.19 0.09
C VAL A 75 -5.54 9.28 0.55
N LEU A 76 -4.33 9.82 0.77
CA LEU A 76 -3.20 9.03 1.29
C LEU A 76 -3.06 9.07 2.80
N GLY A 77 -3.61 10.08 3.48
CA GLY A 77 -3.54 10.18 4.94
C GLY A 77 -2.13 10.50 5.44
N VAL A 78 -1.28 11.08 4.60
CA VAL A 78 0.12 11.36 4.92
C VAL A 78 0.29 12.81 5.37
N ARG A 79 1.35 13.07 6.15
CA ARG A 79 1.64 14.43 6.61
C ARG A 79 1.99 15.30 5.40
N THR A 80 1.37 16.47 5.31
CA THR A 80 1.60 17.40 4.20
C THR A 80 1.86 18.80 4.72
N ILE A 81 2.91 19.44 4.22
CA ILE A 81 3.18 20.86 4.47
C ILE A 81 3.00 21.59 3.16
N ALA A 82 1.99 22.46 3.09
CA ALA A 82 1.58 23.15 1.89
C ALA A 82 1.97 24.63 1.96
N PHE A 83 2.68 25.10 0.94
CA PHE A 83 3.11 26.47 0.79
C PHE A 83 2.33 27.13 -0.35
N GLU A 84 1.55 28.17 -0.02
CA GLU A 84 0.78 28.93 -1.01
C GLU A 84 0.82 30.43 -0.67
N PRO A 85 1.58 31.25 -1.40
CA PRO A 85 1.76 32.66 -1.08
C PRO A 85 0.59 33.57 -1.51
N ASN A 86 -0.25 33.17 -2.46
CA ASN A 86 -1.35 34.03 -2.93
C ASN A 86 -2.50 34.00 -1.92
N PRO A 87 -2.89 35.16 -1.32
CA PRO A 87 -3.90 35.19 -0.26
C PRO A 87 -5.27 34.64 -0.67
N ALA A 88 -5.67 34.79 -1.94
CA ALA A 88 -6.97 34.34 -2.42
C ALA A 88 -7.05 32.81 -2.48
N THR A 89 -6.04 32.18 -3.09
CA THR A 89 -5.96 30.71 -3.21
C THR A 89 -5.61 30.07 -1.87
N PHE A 90 -4.78 30.72 -1.04
CA PHE A 90 -4.51 30.28 0.34
C PHE A 90 -5.79 30.21 1.17
N ALA A 91 -6.71 31.17 1.04
CA ALA A 91 -8.00 31.12 1.72
C ALA A 91 -8.86 29.92 1.25
N THR A 92 -8.85 29.61 -0.06
CA THR A 92 -9.51 28.43 -0.61
C THR A 92 -8.87 27.13 -0.11
N LEU A 93 -7.54 27.05 -0.08
CA LEU A 93 -6.78 25.93 0.48
C LEU A 93 -7.13 25.68 1.95
N GLN A 94 -7.17 26.73 2.77
CA GLN A 94 -7.56 26.63 4.18
C GLN A 94 -8.98 26.10 4.34
N ALA A 95 -9.93 26.67 3.59
CA ALA A 95 -11.32 26.21 3.58
C ALA A 95 -11.42 24.73 3.18
N ASN A 96 -10.65 24.31 2.18
CA ASN A 96 -10.61 22.92 1.72
C ASN A 96 -10.04 21.96 2.76
N VAL A 97 -8.96 22.32 3.44
CA VAL A 97 -8.37 21.51 4.52
C VAL A 97 -9.35 21.36 5.68
N GLU A 98 -9.97 22.46 6.10
CA GLU A 98 -10.98 22.47 7.18
C GLU A 98 -12.22 21.64 6.81
N LEU A 99 -12.70 21.76 5.57
CA LEU A 99 -13.88 21.05 5.08
C LEU A 99 -13.71 19.52 5.10
N ASN A 100 -12.47 19.04 4.95
CA ASN A 100 -12.13 17.62 5.00
C ASN A 100 -11.66 17.15 6.38
N GLY A 101 -11.53 18.06 7.37
CA GLY A 101 -11.14 17.72 8.74
C GLY A 101 -9.69 17.20 8.87
N ILE A 102 -8.80 17.57 7.94
CA ILE A 102 -7.41 17.07 7.88
C ILE A 102 -6.38 18.02 8.51
N ASN A 103 -6.82 18.99 9.32
CA ASN A 103 -5.95 19.97 9.99
C ASN A 103 -4.87 19.33 10.89
N GLY A 104 -5.08 18.10 11.37
CA GLY A 104 -4.07 17.36 12.13
C GLY A 104 -2.97 16.74 11.27
N LEU A 105 -3.17 16.62 9.96
CA LEU A 105 -2.23 16.03 9.00
C LEU A 105 -1.59 17.09 8.09
N VAL A 106 -2.28 18.22 7.89
CA VAL A 106 -1.88 19.26 6.95
C VAL A 106 -1.50 20.55 7.68
N GLU A 107 -0.28 21.01 7.45
CA GLU A 107 0.21 22.32 7.87
C GLU A 107 0.21 23.28 6.67
N LEU A 108 -0.32 24.49 6.87
CA LEU A 108 -0.46 25.50 5.82
C LEU A 108 0.45 26.69 6.11
N SER A 109 1.21 27.13 5.10
CA SER A 109 2.12 28.26 5.22
C SER A 109 1.93 29.25 4.07
N PRO A 110 1.63 30.54 4.34
CA PRO A 110 1.44 31.56 3.31
C PRO A 110 2.78 32.15 2.83
N LEU A 111 3.81 31.32 2.71
CA LEU A 111 5.16 31.73 2.31
C LEU A 111 5.42 31.33 0.85
N ALA A 112 6.14 32.19 0.13
CA ALA A 112 6.83 31.79 -1.09
C ALA A 112 8.10 31.03 -0.71
N LEU A 113 8.52 30.07 -1.54
CA LEU A 113 9.80 29.41 -1.40
C LEU A 113 10.74 29.80 -2.54
N GLY A 114 12.03 29.89 -2.25
CA GLY A 114 13.04 30.24 -3.24
C GLY A 114 14.47 29.99 -2.76
N ALA A 115 15.45 30.50 -3.52
CA ALA A 115 16.87 30.28 -3.26
C ALA A 115 17.40 31.05 -2.03
N GLY A 116 16.60 31.94 -1.45
CA GLY A 116 16.98 32.78 -0.31
C GLY A 116 15.78 33.48 0.32
N PRO A 117 15.92 34.06 1.52
CA PRO A 117 14.88 34.85 2.14
C PRO A 117 14.64 36.16 1.36
N GLY A 118 13.41 36.65 1.35
CA GLY A 118 13.05 37.88 0.64
C GLY A 118 11.61 38.33 0.87
N VAL A 119 11.23 39.43 0.22
CA VAL A 119 9.87 39.95 0.17
C VAL A 119 9.50 40.33 -1.27
N GLY A 120 8.22 40.24 -1.60
CA GLY A 120 7.72 40.50 -2.95
C GLY A 120 6.20 40.40 -3.07
N GLU A 121 5.72 40.34 -4.30
CA GLU A 121 4.32 40.28 -4.65
C GLU A 121 4.04 39.07 -5.54
N ILE A 122 2.80 38.59 -5.53
CA ILE A 122 2.35 37.60 -6.50
C ILE A 122 1.69 38.33 -7.66
N VAL A 123 2.17 38.05 -8.86
CA VAL A 123 1.70 38.67 -10.10
C VAL A 123 1.17 37.59 -11.03
N SER A 124 0.02 37.83 -11.65
CA SER A 124 -0.52 36.99 -12.71
C SER A 124 -0.75 37.84 -13.96
N ALA A 125 -0.47 37.27 -15.13
CA ALA A 125 -0.73 37.91 -16.42
C ALA A 125 -2.24 37.93 -16.76
N ASP A 126 -3.01 36.98 -16.23
CA ASP A 126 -4.46 36.91 -16.37
C ASP A 126 -5.12 36.67 -15.01
N SER A 127 -5.96 37.60 -14.56
CA SER A 127 -6.71 37.46 -13.31
C SER A 127 -7.65 36.25 -13.28
N ALA A 128 -8.01 35.70 -14.44
CA ALA A 128 -8.85 34.51 -14.56
C ALA A 128 -8.07 33.19 -14.55
N ASP A 129 -6.74 33.22 -14.71
CA ASP A 129 -5.86 32.06 -14.58
C ASP A 129 -4.89 32.27 -13.41
N LEU A 130 -5.38 31.91 -12.22
CA LEU A 130 -4.57 31.97 -11.00
C LEU A 130 -3.44 30.93 -11.01
N GLY A 131 -3.48 29.95 -11.93
CA GLY A 131 -2.43 28.96 -12.13
C GLY A 131 -1.13 29.51 -12.72
N ASP A 132 -1.17 30.66 -13.40
CA ASP A 132 0.02 31.33 -13.97
C ASP A 132 0.64 32.38 -13.03
N ALA A 133 0.15 32.44 -11.79
CA ALA A 133 0.66 33.38 -10.80
C ALA A 133 2.08 33.02 -10.37
N HIS A 134 2.98 34.01 -10.37
CA HIS A 134 4.38 33.84 -9.97
C HIS A 134 4.84 34.93 -9.00
N PHE A 135 5.91 34.64 -8.26
CA PHE A 135 6.50 35.58 -7.32
C PHE A 135 7.41 36.59 -8.03
N GLN A 136 7.19 37.87 -7.76
CA GLN A 136 8.06 38.96 -8.18
C GLN A 136 8.69 39.64 -6.96
N PRO A 137 10.04 39.65 -6.82
CA PRO A 137 10.72 40.35 -5.73
C PRO A 137 10.43 41.85 -5.71
N GLY A 138 10.26 42.42 -4.51
CA GLY A 138 10.02 43.86 -4.33
C GLY A 138 10.21 44.31 -2.88
N GLU A 139 10.83 45.49 -2.67
CA GLU A 139 11.23 45.97 -1.35
C GLU A 139 10.08 46.18 -0.35
N HIS A 140 8.85 46.34 -0.85
CA HIS A 140 7.64 46.61 -0.05
C HIS A 140 6.54 45.56 -0.24
N GLY A 141 6.91 44.39 -0.77
CA GLY A 141 5.96 43.32 -1.06
C GLY A 141 5.35 42.69 0.19
N ALA A 142 4.07 42.32 0.12
CA ALA A 142 3.33 41.72 1.24
C ALA A 142 3.64 40.22 1.46
N VAL A 143 4.25 39.55 0.48
CA VAL A 143 4.56 38.12 0.54
C VAL A 143 5.99 37.91 0.99
N GLN A 144 6.17 37.07 2.00
CA GLN A 144 7.48 36.66 2.48
C GLN A 144 7.97 35.42 1.72
N MET A 145 9.27 35.41 1.42
CA MET A 145 9.97 34.27 0.84
C MET A 145 10.94 33.67 1.85
N ALA A 146 11.02 32.33 1.87
CA ALA A 146 11.95 31.57 2.69
C ALA A 146 12.65 30.46 1.89
N LYS A 147 13.71 29.90 2.45
CA LYS A 147 14.30 28.64 1.96
C LYS A 147 13.59 27.47 2.60
N LEU A 148 13.42 26.38 1.86
CA LEU A 148 12.87 25.14 2.42
C LEU A 148 13.82 24.53 3.45
N ASP A 149 15.12 24.60 3.21
CA ASP A 149 16.15 24.10 4.12
C ASP A 149 16.06 24.79 5.49
N ASP A 150 15.80 26.11 5.56
CA ASP A 150 15.69 26.83 6.83
C ASP A 150 14.48 26.39 7.68
N LEU A 151 13.43 25.86 7.03
CA LEU A 151 12.18 25.48 7.68
C LEU A 151 12.14 24.02 8.08
N LEU A 152 12.65 23.12 7.23
CA LEU A 152 12.42 21.68 7.35
C LEU A 152 13.71 20.85 7.44
N LEU A 153 14.85 21.45 7.81
CA LEU A 153 16.13 20.75 7.84
C LEU A 153 16.15 19.51 8.74
N GLU A 154 15.32 19.44 9.77
CA GLU A 154 15.31 18.28 10.67
C GLU A 154 14.33 17.19 10.22
N HIS A 155 13.45 17.50 9.26
CA HIS A 155 12.43 16.58 8.79
C HIS A 155 12.95 15.63 7.70
N ARG A 156 12.45 14.39 7.69
CA ARG A 156 12.60 13.47 6.57
C ARG A 156 11.47 13.70 5.58
N VAL A 157 11.78 14.34 4.46
CA VAL A 157 10.81 14.57 3.38
C VAL A 157 10.88 13.43 2.36
N HIS A 158 9.72 12.95 1.92
CA HIS A 158 9.58 11.81 1.00
C HIS A 158 9.19 12.25 -0.41
N LEU A 159 8.45 13.36 -0.52
CA LEU A 159 8.06 13.98 -1.78
C LEU A 159 8.14 15.50 -1.63
N ILE A 160 8.74 16.17 -2.62
CA ILE A 160 8.61 17.61 -2.81
C ILE A 160 7.95 17.82 -4.16
N LYS A 161 6.76 18.40 -4.17
CA LYS A 161 6.12 18.91 -5.38
C LYS A 161 6.43 20.40 -5.49
N VAL A 162 6.79 20.86 -6.68
CA VAL A 162 7.10 22.25 -6.98
C VAL A 162 6.36 22.66 -8.25
N ASP A 163 5.44 23.60 -8.11
CA ASP A 163 4.72 24.21 -9.22
C ASP A 163 4.43 25.66 -8.86
N VAL A 164 5.30 26.57 -9.31
CA VAL A 164 5.33 27.97 -8.83
C VAL A 164 5.44 28.98 -9.97
N GLY A 165 5.13 28.56 -11.21
CA GLY A 165 5.05 29.45 -12.37
C GLY A 165 6.39 30.03 -12.83
N GLY A 166 7.49 29.26 -12.76
CA GLY A 166 8.78 29.61 -13.37
C GLY A 166 9.97 29.79 -12.42
N ALA A 167 9.75 29.73 -11.10
CA ALA A 167 10.81 29.81 -10.08
C ALA A 167 11.24 28.44 -9.53
N GLU A 168 10.93 27.34 -10.22
CA GLU A 168 11.11 25.98 -9.71
C GLU A 168 12.57 25.67 -9.38
N ALA A 169 13.50 26.11 -10.23
CA ALA A 169 14.93 25.93 -9.99
C ALA A 169 15.41 26.68 -8.73
N ASP A 170 14.82 27.84 -8.39
CA ASP A 170 15.17 28.59 -7.19
C ASP A 170 14.64 27.93 -5.92
N VAL A 171 13.40 27.40 -5.96
CA VAL A 171 12.87 26.56 -4.87
C VAL A 171 13.81 25.39 -4.60
N LEU A 172 14.23 24.68 -5.67
CA LEU A 172 15.14 23.53 -5.55
C LEU A 172 16.53 23.93 -5.03
N ARG A 173 17.02 25.15 -5.33
CA ARG A 173 18.27 25.69 -4.75
C ARG A 173 18.14 25.95 -3.26
N GLY A 174 16.97 26.42 -2.81
CA GLY A 174 16.64 26.60 -1.39
C GLY A 174 16.31 25.30 -0.64
N ALA A 175 16.37 24.16 -1.31
CA ALA A 175 16.07 22.83 -0.78
C ALA A 175 17.22 21.83 -1.00
N GLN A 176 18.43 22.30 -1.32
CA GLN A 176 19.53 21.41 -1.71
C GLN A 176 19.94 20.48 -0.57
N GLU A 177 19.97 20.98 0.67
CA GLU A 177 20.41 20.19 1.82
C GLU A 177 19.41 19.09 2.15
N ILE A 178 18.11 19.41 2.14
CA ILE A 178 17.05 18.43 2.37
C ILE A 178 16.97 17.40 1.22
N ILE A 179 17.17 17.82 -0.03
CA ILE A 179 17.21 16.91 -1.18
C ILE A 179 18.38 15.95 -1.06
N ALA A 180 19.58 16.46 -0.76
CA ALA A 180 20.78 15.64 -0.62
C ALA A 180 20.65 14.63 0.53
N ARG A 181 20.10 15.05 1.67
CA ARG A 181 19.96 14.22 2.87
C ARG A 181 18.80 13.23 2.77
N SER A 182 17.60 13.72 2.45
CA SER A 182 16.38 12.91 2.54
C SER A 182 16.17 12.05 1.30
N ARG A 183 16.74 12.46 0.17
CA ARG A 183 16.55 11.90 -1.17
C ARG A 183 15.06 11.72 -1.54
N PRO A 184 14.22 12.76 -1.40
CA PRO A 184 12.79 12.68 -1.72
C PRO A 184 12.58 12.42 -3.21
N LYS A 185 11.42 11.87 -3.58
CA LYS A 185 10.92 12.02 -4.95
C LYS A 185 10.63 13.50 -5.22
N LEU A 186 10.84 13.96 -6.45
CA LEU A 186 10.58 15.36 -6.82
C LEU A 186 9.60 15.40 -7.97
N LEU A 187 8.50 16.13 -7.80
CA LEU A 187 7.49 16.34 -8.83
C LEU A 187 7.50 17.83 -9.21
N VAL A 188 8.07 18.15 -10.37
CA VAL A 188 8.40 19.54 -10.71
C VAL A 188 7.72 19.93 -12.02
N SER A 189 6.88 20.96 -11.99
CA SER A 189 6.30 21.53 -13.21
C SER A 189 7.38 22.27 -14.01
N ALA A 190 7.37 22.14 -15.32
CA ALA A 190 8.27 22.86 -16.19
C ALA A 190 7.60 23.10 -17.55
N ALA A 191 6.86 24.20 -17.63
CA ALA A 191 6.09 24.60 -18.81
C ALA A 191 6.95 24.80 -20.07
N THR A 192 8.24 25.14 -19.91
CA THR A 192 9.16 25.41 -21.01
C THR A 192 10.44 24.57 -20.93
N ARG A 193 11.16 24.46 -22.05
CA ARG A 193 12.45 23.74 -22.10
C ARG A 193 13.52 24.46 -21.28
N GLU A 194 13.43 25.77 -21.19
CA GLU A 194 14.31 26.64 -20.42
C GLU A 194 14.17 26.36 -18.93
N ILE A 195 12.92 26.29 -18.41
CA ILE A 195 12.64 25.93 -17.02
C ILE A 195 13.15 24.52 -16.73
N LEU A 196 12.82 23.55 -17.59
CA LEU A 196 13.29 22.17 -17.43
C LEU A 196 14.83 22.09 -17.40
N GLY A 197 15.52 22.82 -18.28
CA GLY A 197 16.97 22.88 -18.31
C GLY A 197 17.57 23.44 -17.01
N ALA A 198 16.94 24.48 -16.43
CA ALA A 198 17.35 25.06 -15.16
C ALA A 198 17.13 24.08 -13.98
N VAL A 199 15.99 23.38 -13.95
CA VAL A 199 15.70 22.32 -12.97
C VAL A 199 16.73 21.19 -13.07
N GLU A 200 16.99 20.68 -14.27
CA GLU A 200 17.98 19.61 -14.50
C GLU A 200 19.39 20.03 -14.08
N ALA A 201 19.76 21.30 -14.25
CA ALA A 201 21.06 21.81 -13.83
C ALA A 201 21.25 21.78 -12.30
N VAL A 202 20.18 21.93 -11.53
CA VAL A 202 20.21 21.79 -10.06
C VAL A 202 20.21 20.32 -9.64
N LEU A 203 19.41 19.48 -10.30
CA LEU A 203 19.14 18.11 -9.84
C LEU A 203 20.20 17.09 -10.28
N ARG A 204 20.80 17.23 -11.47
CA ARG A 204 21.81 16.27 -11.97
C ARG A 204 23.02 16.13 -11.04
N PRO A 205 23.64 17.22 -10.52
CA PRO A 205 24.74 17.10 -9.55
C PRO A 205 24.36 16.37 -8.25
N LEU A 206 23.08 16.41 -7.87
CA LEU A 206 22.55 15.71 -6.69
C LEU A 206 22.21 14.23 -6.98
N GLY A 207 22.50 13.75 -8.20
CA GLY A 207 22.28 12.37 -8.61
C GLY A 207 20.83 12.07 -9.00
N TYR A 208 20.04 13.08 -9.37
CA TYR A 208 18.65 12.88 -9.80
C TYR A 208 18.51 12.77 -11.31
N ARG A 209 17.54 11.98 -11.76
CA ARG A 209 17.11 11.92 -13.17
C ARG A 209 15.61 11.99 -13.30
N LYS A 210 15.19 12.58 -14.42
CA LYS A 210 13.82 12.51 -14.91
C LYS A 210 13.48 11.06 -15.26
N ILE A 211 12.48 10.51 -14.58
CA ILE A 211 11.97 9.15 -14.78
C ILE A 211 10.70 9.16 -15.64
N ARG A 212 9.86 10.17 -15.48
CA ARG A 212 8.55 10.25 -16.14
C ARG A 212 8.13 11.70 -16.37
N PHE A 213 7.18 11.89 -17.28
CA PHE A 213 6.48 13.15 -17.51
C PHE A 213 4.96 12.91 -17.48
N TYR A 214 4.21 13.93 -17.09
CA TYR A 214 2.76 13.92 -16.95
C TYR A 214 2.14 15.22 -17.47
N ASN A 215 0.81 15.18 -17.64
CA ASN A 215 -0.11 16.31 -17.81
C ASN A 215 0.11 17.16 -19.07
N ASP A 216 -0.82 18.08 -19.32
CA ASP A 216 -0.75 19.02 -20.45
C ASP A 216 0.26 20.13 -20.19
N THR A 217 0.23 20.72 -18.97
CA THR A 217 1.36 21.49 -18.43
C THR A 217 2.41 20.50 -17.98
N PRO A 218 3.58 20.40 -18.65
CA PRO A 218 4.50 19.31 -18.40
C PRO A 218 4.99 19.29 -16.96
N THR A 219 4.69 18.21 -16.25
CA THR A 219 5.17 17.94 -14.89
C THR A 219 6.05 16.71 -14.90
N TYR A 220 7.22 16.79 -14.28
CA TYR A 220 8.25 15.76 -14.37
C TYR A 220 8.52 15.14 -13.00
N LEU A 221 8.52 13.81 -12.95
CA LEU A 221 8.99 13.07 -11.80
C LEU A 221 10.50 12.82 -11.92
N PHE A 222 11.24 13.32 -10.93
CA PHE A 222 12.65 13.03 -10.75
C PHE A 222 12.85 12.14 -9.52
N GLU A 223 13.72 11.15 -9.69
CA GLU A 223 14.13 10.25 -8.61
C GLU A 223 15.67 10.17 -8.53
N PRO A 224 16.22 9.89 -7.35
CA PRO A 224 17.65 9.66 -7.22
C PRO A 224 18.04 8.38 -7.98
N ILE A 225 19.12 8.44 -8.74
CA ILE A 225 19.73 7.27 -9.35
C ILE A 225 20.76 6.71 -8.38
N HIS A 226 20.76 5.39 -8.23
CA HIS A 226 21.79 4.67 -7.49
C HIS A 226 23.11 4.49 -8.29
N SER A 227 23.19 4.97 -9.53
CA SER A 227 24.34 4.77 -10.41
C SER A 227 25.25 6.01 -10.46
N GLY A 228 26.28 5.99 -9.61
CA GLY A 228 27.34 7.01 -9.59
C GLY A 228 28.56 6.58 -8.77
N ALA A 229 28.38 5.70 -7.79
CA ALA A 229 29.45 4.92 -7.19
C ALA A 229 29.73 3.67 -8.04
N ALA A 230 30.90 3.04 -7.88
CA ALA A 230 31.16 1.71 -8.45
C ALA A 230 29.95 0.81 -8.18
N ALA A 231 29.46 0.09 -9.21
CA ALA A 231 28.26 -0.73 -9.09
C ALA A 231 28.38 -1.59 -7.82
N PRO A 232 27.49 -1.43 -6.84
CA PRO A 232 27.64 -2.09 -5.56
C PRO A 232 27.70 -3.59 -5.78
N THR A 233 28.66 -4.23 -5.11
CA THR A 233 28.93 -5.65 -5.28
C THR A 233 27.83 -6.50 -4.64
N ARG A 234 27.07 -5.91 -3.71
CA ARG A 234 25.98 -6.53 -2.96
C ARG A 234 24.69 -5.74 -3.13
N ALA A 235 23.58 -6.44 -3.24
CA ALA A 235 22.25 -5.85 -3.35
C ALA A 235 21.83 -5.11 -2.09
N VAL A 236 22.30 -5.56 -0.91
CA VAL A 236 22.03 -4.84 0.35
C VAL A 236 22.53 -3.40 0.32
N ASP A 237 23.61 -3.10 -0.41
CA ASP A 237 24.18 -1.76 -0.52
C ASP A 237 23.34 -0.83 -1.42
N LEU A 238 22.38 -1.38 -2.19
CA LEU A 238 21.41 -0.62 -2.98
C LEU A 238 20.19 -0.19 -2.17
N ILE A 239 20.03 -0.73 -0.96
CA ILE A 239 18.87 -0.43 -0.11
C ILE A 239 19.13 0.84 0.68
N ASP A 240 18.09 1.67 0.82
CA ASP A 240 18.13 2.83 1.71
C ASP A 240 18.64 2.41 3.10
N PRO A 241 19.79 2.93 3.57
CA PRO A 241 20.36 2.54 4.86
C PRO A 241 19.38 2.71 6.02
N ARG A 242 18.43 3.67 5.91
CA ARG A 242 17.37 3.89 6.91
C ARG A 242 16.45 2.68 7.01
N ASN A 243 16.05 2.10 5.88
CA ASN A 243 15.22 0.89 5.88
C ASN A 243 16.00 -0.28 6.51
N LEU A 244 17.29 -0.43 6.20
CA LEU A 244 18.13 -1.46 6.83
C LEU A 244 18.24 -1.29 8.34
N THR A 245 18.33 -0.05 8.86
CA THR A 245 18.40 0.18 10.31
C THR A 245 17.11 -0.17 11.05
N MET A 246 15.97 -0.23 10.35
CA MET A 246 14.68 -0.62 10.93
C MET A 246 14.45 -2.14 10.89
N LEU A 247 15.23 -2.87 10.10
CA LEU A 247 15.17 -4.32 10.03
C LEU A 247 16.03 -4.97 11.12
N PRO A 248 15.79 -6.25 11.44
CA PRO A 248 16.78 -7.06 12.14
C PRO A 248 18.12 -7.08 11.38
N SER A 249 19.20 -7.53 12.04
CA SER A 249 20.53 -7.69 11.42
C SER A 249 20.41 -8.31 10.03
N THR A 250 20.67 -7.51 8.99
CA THR A 250 20.49 -7.91 7.59
C THR A 250 21.83 -7.83 6.87
N GLN A 251 22.37 -8.99 6.55
CA GLN A 251 23.60 -9.13 5.78
C GLN A 251 23.31 -9.36 4.30
N ARG A 252 22.21 -10.01 3.92
CA ARG A 252 21.95 -10.35 2.52
C ARG A 252 20.49 -10.16 2.15
N ILE A 253 20.27 -9.82 0.88
CA ILE A 253 18.97 -9.89 0.23
C ILE A 253 18.98 -11.09 -0.71
N VAL A 254 18.17 -12.09 -0.42
CA VAL A 254 18.14 -13.34 -1.19
C VAL A 254 16.75 -13.62 -1.72
N ALA A 255 16.67 -14.29 -2.86
CA ALA A 255 15.41 -14.75 -3.42
C ALA A 255 15.39 -16.26 -3.58
N GLY A 256 14.19 -16.83 -3.48
CA GLY A 256 13.88 -18.22 -3.77
C GLY A 256 12.84 -18.32 -4.87
N MET A 257 13.06 -19.20 -5.84
CA MET A 257 12.17 -19.43 -6.97
C MET A 257 12.09 -20.92 -7.29
N ALA A 258 10.93 -21.39 -7.72
CA ALA A 258 10.75 -22.74 -8.25
C ALA A 258 10.36 -22.64 -9.73
N SER A 259 10.81 -23.59 -10.53
CA SER A 259 10.45 -23.67 -11.94
C SER A 259 10.26 -25.12 -12.38
N VAL A 260 9.55 -25.31 -13.49
CA VAL A 260 9.30 -26.61 -14.11
C VAL A 260 9.95 -26.68 -15.48
N ALA A 261 10.44 -27.86 -15.87
CA ALA A 261 10.99 -28.09 -17.19
C ALA A 261 9.95 -27.73 -18.28
N GLY A 262 10.37 -27.03 -19.33
CA GLY A 262 9.48 -26.47 -20.35
C GLY A 262 9.05 -25.02 -20.13
N ASN A 263 9.38 -24.39 -18.98
CA ASN A 263 9.10 -22.97 -18.71
C ASN A 263 10.34 -22.06 -18.89
N GLU A 264 11.38 -22.52 -19.61
CA GLU A 264 12.70 -21.88 -19.64
C GLU A 264 12.68 -20.44 -20.18
N ILE A 265 11.74 -20.11 -21.07
CA ILE A 265 11.60 -18.77 -21.63
C ILE A 265 11.12 -17.79 -20.55
N ALA A 266 10.04 -18.12 -19.85
CA ALA A 266 9.51 -17.29 -18.77
C ALA A 266 10.51 -17.22 -17.62
N LEU A 267 11.08 -18.37 -17.22
CA LEU A 267 12.12 -18.47 -16.21
C LEU A 267 13.29 -17.53 -16.51
N ARG A 268 13.77 -17.49 -17.75
CA ARG A 268 14.87 -16.60 -18.14
C ARG A 268 14.49 -15.13 -17.94
N ALA A 269 13.30 -14.72 -18.33
CA ALA A 269 12.85 -13.34 -18.16
C ALA A 269 12.70 -12.98 -16.67
N ALA A 270 12.08 -13.84 -15.87
CA ALA A 270 11.91 -13.66 -14.44
C ALA A 270 13.27 -13.54 -13.72
N VAL A 271 14.17 -14.50 -13.95
CA VAL A 271 15.54 -14.48 -13.38
C VAL A 271 16.28 -13.21 -13.76
N MET A 272 16.30 -12.82 -15.05
CA MET A 272 17.06 -11.66 -15.50
C MET A 272 16.53 -10.33 -14.94
N SER A 273 15.23 -10.23 -14.67
CA SER A 273 14.62 -9.05 -14.06
C SER A 273 14.92 -8.92 -12.55
N LEU A 274 15.07 -10.06 -11.85
CA LEU A 274 15.26 -10.09 -10.39
C LEU A 274 16.74 -10.05 -9.97
N LEU A 275 17.62 -10.72 -10.73
CA LEU A 275 19.02 -10.97 -10.37
C LEU A 275 19.88 -9.72 -10.08
N PRO A 276 19.67 -8.56 -10.74
CA PRO A 276 20.38 -7.32 -10.38
C PRO A 276 20.06 -6.83 -8.97
N GLN A 277 18.89 -7.19 -8.46
CA GLN A 277 18.32 -6.66 -7.21
C GLN A 277 18.58 -7.56 -5.99
N VAL A 278 19.22 -8.71 -6.15
CA VAL A 278 19.49 -9.68 -5.07
C VAL A 278 20.98 -10.06 -4.99
N ASP A 279 21.41 -10.46 -3.80
CA ASP A 279 22.75 -11.00 -3.56
C ASP A 279 22.88 -12.44 -4.07
N CYS A 280 21.82 -13.23 -3.88
CA CYS A 280 21.76 -14.64 -4.28
C CYS A 280 20.32 -15.02 -4.68
N LEU A 281 20.20 -15.85 -5.71
CA LEU A 281 18.96 -16.49 -6.11
C LEU A 281 19.09 -18.02 -5.92
N TYR A 282 18.22 -18.59 -5.10
CA TYR A 282 18.06 -20.02 -4.91
C TYR A 282 16.96 -20.53 -5.85
N LEU A 283 17.30 -21.46 -6.75
CA LEU A 283 16.40 -21.95 -7.78
C LEU A 283 16.15 -23.45 -7.66
N TYR A 284 14.90 -23.83 -7.43
CA TYR A 284 14.48 -25.23 -7.38
C TYR A 284 13.91 -25.66 -8.74
N LEU A 285 14.59 -26.59 -9.41
CA LEU A 285 14.31 -27.00 -10.78
C LEU A 285 13.60 -28.35 -10.81
N ASN A 286 12.26 -28.32 -10.92
CA ASN A 286 11.40 -29.49 -11.00
C ASN A 286 11.40 -30.10 -12.40
N GLY A 287 11.72 -31.40 -12.51
CA GLY A 287 11.67 -32.16 -13.76
C GLY A 287 12.81 -31.87 -14.74
N PHE A 288 13.81 -31.08 -14.33
CA PHE A 288 14.98 -30.79 -15.17
C PHE A 288 15.96 -31.97 -15.13
N ALA A 289 16.49 -32.35 -16.28
CA ALA A 289 17.61 -33.31 -16.34
C ALA A 289 18.95 -32.65 -15.98
N GLN A 290 19.11 -31.38 -16.34
CA GLN A 290 20.26 -30.54 -16.04
C GLN A 290 19.82 -29.07 -15.96
N ALA A 291 20.54 -28.26 -15.19
CA ALA A 291 20.27 -26.83 -15.14
C ALA A 291 20.60 -26.15 -16.47
N PRO A 292 19.77 -25.22 -16.97
CA PRO A 292 20.09 -24.40 -18.12
C PRO A 292 21.40 -23.62 -17.92
N ARG A 293 22.14 -23.37 -19.01
CA ARG A 293 23.47 -22.74 -18.95
C ARG A 293 23.47 -21.39 -18.23
N PHE A 294 22.46 -20.55 -18.45
CA PHE A 294 22.34 -19.23 -17.81
C PHE A 294 22.08 -19.30 -16.29
N ILE A 295 21.68 -20.48 -15.78
CA ILE A 295 21.54 -20.78 -14.36
C ILE A 295 22.83 -21.39 -13.83
N ALA A 296 23.35 -22.44 -14.51
CA ALA A 296 24.49 -23.21 -14.06
C ALA A 296 25.80 -22.40 -14.00
N GLU A 297 25.97 -21.42 -14.89
CA GLU A 297 27.21 -20.63 -14.99
C GLU A 297 27.15 -19.29 -14.23
N HIS A 298 26.00 -18.90 -13.67
CA HIS A 298 25.86 -17.58 -13.06
C HIS A 298 26.30 -17.56 -11.58
N PRO A 299 27.21 -16.65 -11.16
CA PRO A 299 27.81 -16.69 -9.83
C PRO A 299 26.83 -16.39 -8.67
N LYS A 300 25.73 -15.67 -8.95
CA LYS A 300 24.68 -15.37 -7.96
C LYS A 300 23.60 -16.45 -7.86
N ILE A 301 23.62 -17.50 -8.68
CA ILE A 301 22.54 -18.49 -8.71
C ILE A 301 23.01 -19.79 -8.07
N GLN A 302 22.32 -20.22 -7.02
CA GLN A 302 22.43 -21.56 -6.46
C GLN A 302 21.18 -22.34 -6.87
N HIS A 303 21.34 -23.59 -7.28
CA HIS A 303 20.22 -24.37 -7.77
C HIS A 303 20.21 -25.80 -7.24
N PHE A 304 19.02 -26.35 -7.14
CA PHE A 304 18.77 -27.76 -6.85
C PHE A 304 17.93 -28.37 -7.97
N ILE A 305 18.28 -29.58 -8.41
CA ILE A 305 17.56 -30.30 -9.46
C ILE A 305 16.77 -31.42 -8.81
N ASP A 306 15.45 -31.34 -8.93
CA ASP A 306 14.53 -32.41 -8.61
C ASP A 306 14.13 -33.10 -9.91
N THR A 307 14.93 -34.09 -10.33
CA THR A 307 14.76 -34.77 -11.62
C THR A 307 13.40 -35.44 -11.76
N ASP A 308 12.84 -35.95 -10.67
CA ASP A 308 11.51 -36.57 -10.67
C ASP A 308 10.41 -35.50 -10.75
N GLY A 309 10.67 -34.29 -10.24
CA GLY A 309 9.80 -33.12 -10.33
C GLY A 309 8.51 -33.23 -9.51
N VAL A 310 8.41 -34.25 -8.65
CA VAL A 310 7.20 -34.57 -7.87
C VAL A 310 7.37 -34.31 -6.37
N ARG A 311 8.52 -33.82 -5.90
CA ARG A 311 8.76 -33.76 -4.46
C ARG A 311 8.06 -32.56 -3.82
N TYR A 312 8.34 -31.36 -4.30
CA TYR A 312 7.86 -30.12 -3.65
C TYR A 312 7.22 -29.11 -4.60
N GLY A 313 7.34 -29.28 -5.92
CA GLY A 313 6.72 -28.39 -6.90
C GLY A 313 7.05 -26.92 -6.65
N ASP A 314 6.01 -26.10 -6.52
CA ASP A 314 6.10 -24.67 -6.24
C ASP A 314 6.73 -24.34 -4.87
N ALA A 315 6.52 -25.19 -3.85
CA ALA A 315 7.12 -25.00 -2.53
C ALA A 315 8.66 -25.06 -2.55
N GLY A 316 9.25 -25.58 -3.63
CA GLY A 316 10.69 -25.53 -3.88
C GLY A 316 11.30 -24.13 -3.74
N LYS A 317 10.52 -23.05 -3.90
CA LYS A 317 10.99 -21.66 -3.69
C LYS A 317 11.45 -21.39 -2.25
N PHE A 318 11.10 -22.23 -1.28
CA PHE A 318 11.57 -22.15 0.10
C PHE A 318 12.88 -22.92 0.35
N TRP A 319 13.42 -23.68 -0.63
CA TRP A 319 14.64 -24.47 -0.47
C TRP A 319 15.87 -23.64 -0.04
N GLY A 320 15.96 -22.38 -0.49
CA GLY A 320 17.04 -21.48 -0.11
C GLY A 320 16.96 -20.99 1.35
N LEU A 321 15.78 -21.02 1.96
CA LEU A 321 15.54 -20.39 3.26
C LEU A 321 16.38 -21.02 4.38
N GLU A 322 16.52 -22.35 4.36
CA GLU A 322 17.33 -23.09 5.34
C GLU A 322 18.84 -22.84 5.21
N GLN A 323 19.27 -22.18 4.13
CA GLN A 323 20.68 -21.95 3.80
C GLN A 323 21.15 -20.53 4.13
N VAL A 324 20.28 -19.72 4.72
CA VAL A 324 20.56 -18.32 5.02
C VAL A 324 20.22 -17.95 6.45
N GLU A 325 20.96 -16.97 6.97
CA GLU A 325 20.77 -16.34 8.26
C GLU A 325 20.99 -14.84 8.06
N ASP A 326 20.36 -14.01 8.90
CA ASP A 326 20.43 -12.54 8.84
C ASP A 326 20.16 -12.02 7.42
N ALA A 327 19.04 -12.42 6.84
CA ALA A 327 18.72 -12.11 5.46
C ALA A 327 17.24 -11.75 5.28
N VAL A 328 16.98 -10.81 4.37
CA VAL A 328 15.63 -10.68 3.79
C VAL A 328 15.49 -11.76 2.73
N TYR A 329 14.51 -12.63 2.88
CA TYR A 329 14.18 -13.69 1.95
C TYR A 329 12.95 -13.31 1.13
N ILE A 330 13.05 -13.42 -0.19
CA ILE A 330 11.98 -13.06 -1.14
C ILE A 330 11.56 -14.31 -1.92
N THR A 331 10.29 -14.68 -1.86
CA THR A 331 9.74 -15.77 -2.69
C THR A 331 9.21 -15.21 -4.00
N CYS A 332 9.56 -15.87 -5.11
CA CYS A 332 9.26 -15.43 -6.47
C CYS A 332 8.76 -16.58 -7.34
N ASP A 333 7.88 -16.26 -8.29
CA ASP A 333 7.47 -17.18 -9.36
C ASP A 333 8.31 -16.97 -10.62
N ASP A 334 8.37 -18.00 -11.46
CA ASP A 334 9.17 -18.02 -12.69
C ASP A 334 8.45 -17.43 -13.91
N ASP A 335 7.20 -16.98 -13.76
CA ASP A 335 6.37 -16.38 -14.81
C ASP A 335 6.03 -14.90 -14.55
N ILE A 336 6.90 -14.18 -13.83
CA ILE A 336 6.75 -12.75 -13.53
C ILE A 336 8.02 -11.98 -13.91
N VAL A 337 7.86 -10.86 -14.63
CA VAL A 337 8.90 -9.84 -14.79
C VAL A 337 8.81 -8.84 -13.63
N TYR A 338 9.89 -8.73 -12.87
CA TYR A 338 10.01 -7.85 -11.72
C TYR A 338 10.59 -6.49 -12.13
N PRO A 339 9.96 -5.36 -11.74
CA PRO A 339 10.52 -4.03 -12.02
C PRO A 339 11.79 -3.77 -11.21
N ASP A 340 12.66 -2.86 -11.68
CA ASP A 340 13.97 -2.58 -11.07
C ASP A 340 13.89 -2.03 -9.62
N ASP A 341 12.72 -1.54 -9.20
CA ASP A 341 12.44 -1.05 -7.85
C ASP A 341 11.79 -2.11 -6.93
N PHE A 342 11.56 -3.33 -7.44
CA PHE A 342 10.81 -4.39 -6.76
C PHE A 342 11.35 -4.68 -5.36
N VAL A 343 12.62 -5.08 -5.28
CA VAL A 343 13.24 -5.48 -4.01
C VAL A 343 13.32 -4.32 -3.03
N ALA A 344 13.69 -3.13 -3.51
CA ALA A 344 13.79 -1.93 -2.69
C ALA A 344 12.43 -1.57 -2.06
N ARG A 345 11.34 -1.67 -2.82
CA ARG A 345 9.98 -1.41 -2.32
C ARG A 345 9.52 -2.47 -1.32
N MET A 346 9.74 -3.75 -1.62
CA MET A 346 9.40 -4.84 -0.69
C MET A 346 10.14 -4.67 0.65
N ILE A 347 11.43 -4.32 0.62
CA ILE A 347 12.22 -4.06 1.82
C ILE A 347 11.76 -2.81 2.55
N GLY A 348 11.40 -1.75 1.81
CA GLY A 348 10.82 -0.54 2.42
C GLY A 348 9.56 -0.86 3.24
N GLU A 349 8.65 -1.65 2.69
CA GLU A 349 7.43 -2.07 3.39
C GLU A 349 7.71 -2.99 4.57
N LEU A 350 8.66 -3.91 4.42
CA LEU A 350 9.11 -4.78 5.51
C LEU A 350 9.77 -3.98 6.64
N ALA A 351 10.56 -2.96 6.31
CA ALA A 351 11.19 -2.05 7.25
C ALA A 351 10.17 -1.21 8.03
N GLN A 352 9.10 -0.76 7.37
CA GLN A 352 7.96 -0.11 8.04
C GLN A 352 7.26 -1.03 9.05
N ALA A 353 7.29 -2.35 8.81
CA ALA A 353 6.87 -3.37 9.77
C ALA A 353 8.00 -3.83 10.72
N ARG A 354 9.14 -3.15 10.74
CA ARG A 354 10.35 -3.47 11.53
C ARG A 354 10.89 -4.89 11.31
N GLY A 355 10.62 -5.48 10.16
CA GLY A 355 10.94 -6.87 9.85
C GLY A 355 10.13 -7.90 10.65
N LEU A 356 9.07 -7.49 11.35
CA LEU A 356 8.23 -8.34 12.20
C LEU A 356 6.95 -8.81 11.48
N ALA A 357 6.98 -8.86 10.15
CA ALA A 357 5.84 -9.26 9.32
C ALA A 357 6.31 -10.00 8.05
N ALA A 358 5.38 -10.65 7.37
CA ALA A 358 5.52 -10.98 5.96
C ALA A 358 4.84 -9.89 5.11
N VAL A 359 5.45 -9.51 3.99
CA VAL A 359 4.85 -8.58 3.02
C VAL A 359 4.76 -9.26 1.65
N GLY A 360 3.73 -8.97 0.86
CA GLY A 360 3.54 -9.57 -0.46
C GLY A 360 2.80 -8.68 -1.44
N VAL A 361 2.68 -9.11 -2.69
CA VAL A 361 1.96 -8.34 -3.74
C VAL A 361 0.53 -8.85 -3.95
N ARG A 362 0.31 -10.16 -3.80
CA ARG A 362 -1.00 -10.81 -3.89
C ARG A 362 -1.40 -11.33 -2.52
N GLY A 363 -2.67 -11.22 -2.15
CA GLY A 363 -3.17 -11.83 -0.92
C GLY A 363 -4.67 -11.97 -0.87
N THR A 364 -5.15 -12.71 0.13
CA THR A 364 -6.56 -13.02 0.32
C THR A 364 -7.01 -12.55 1.70
N ILE A 365 -8.13 -11.85 1.73
CA ILE A 365 -8.89 -11.54 2.94
C ILE A 365 -10.05 -12.55 3.02
N MET A 366 -10.11 -13.33 4.09
CA MET A 366 -11.25 -14.19 4.37
C MET A 366 -12.34 -13.34 5.03
N LEU A 367 -13.56 -13.37 4.48
CA LEU A 367 -14.67 -12.59 5.02
C LEU A 367 -15.43 -13.39 6.09
N GLN A 368 -15.63 -14.70 5.92
CA GLN A 368 -16.44 -15.55 6.80
C GLN A 368 -15.81 -16.93 7.03
N SER A 369 -16.21 -17.64 8.09
CA SER A 369 -15.92 -19.08 8.23
C SER A 369 -16.71 -19.89 7.20
N SER A 370 -16.04 -20.67 6.34
CA SER A 370 -16.74 -21.44 5.30
C SER A 370 -17.54 -22.61 5.90
N ARG A 371 -18.86 -22.64 5.64
CA ARG A 371 -19.74 -23.82 5.82
C ARG A 371 -19.83 -24.63 4.52
N GLY A 372 -18.70 -25.01 3.95
CA GLY A 372 -18.62 -25.91 2.78
C GLY A 372 -19.09 -25.35 1.42
N TYR A 373 -18.36 -25.80 0.38
CA TYR A 373 -18.66 -25.90 -1.06
C TYR A 373 -19.33 -24.73 -1.84
N TYR A 374 -18.60 -23.59 -1.95
CA TYR A 374 -18.59 -22.54 -3.02
C TYR A 374 -19.88 -21.68 -3.25
N PRO A 375 -19.77 -20.38 -3.64
CA PRO A 375 -18.83 -19.83 -4.62
C PRO A 375 -17.89 -18.73 -4.09
N HIS A 376 -17.10 -18.16 -4.99
CA HIS A 376 -15.99 -17.20 -4.88
C HIS A 376 -16.17 -15.96 -3.97
N ASP A 377 -17.31 -15.80 -3.31
CA ASP A 377 -17.73 -14.57 -2.63
C ASP A 377 -17.33 -14.55 -1.14
N GLU A 378 -16.88 -15.68 -0.56
CA GLU A 378 -16.47 -15.75 0.86
C GLU A 378 -15.08 -15.15 1.15
N ARG A 379 -14.38 -14.69 0.11
CA ARG A 379 -13.02 -14.15 0.20
C ARG A 379 -12.82 -13.03 -0.82
N VAL A 380 -11.99 -12.06 -0.45
CA VAL A 380 -11.56 -10.99 -1.35
C VAL A 380 -10.09 -11.18 -1.70
N VAL A 381 -9.80 -11.27 -2.99
CA VAL A 381 -8.44 -11.42 -3.50
C VAL A 381 -7.91 -10.05 -3.94
N VAL A 382 -6.80 -9.65 -3.33
CA VAL A 382 -6.01 -8.51 -3.78
C VAL A 382 -5.08 -9.01 -4.88
N GLU A 383 -5.49 -8.80 -6.13
CA GLU A 383 -4.79 -9.32 -7.32
C GLU A 383 -3.48 -8.60 -7.61
N LEU A 384 -2.47 -9.35 -8.07
CA LEU A 384 -1.10 -8.84 -8.30
C LEU A 384 -1.06 -7.58 -9.20
N GLU A 385 -1.85 -7.55 -10.26
CA GLU A 385 -1.83 -6.48 -11.26
C GLU A 385 -2.58 -5.22 -10.83
N ARG A 386 -3.50 -5.31 -9.85
CA ARG A 386 -4.33 -4.18 -9.45
C ARG A 386 -3.55 -3.16 -8.62
N ALA A 387 -3.84 -1.88 -8.84
CA ALA A 387 -3.33 -0.81 -7.98
C ALA A 387 -3.82 -0.99 -6.54
N LEU A 388 -2.96 -0.63 -5.59
CA LEU A 388 -3.28 -0.58 -4.18
C LEU A 388 -2.60 0.66 -3.60
N MET A 389 -3.40 1.64 -3.16
CA MET A 389 -2.86 2.94 -2.70
C MET A 389 -2.18 2.88 -1.34
N ARG A 390 -2.57 1.92 -0.48
CA ARG A 390 -2.04 1.77 0.88
C ARG A 390 -1.93 0.31 1.25
N ARG A 391 -1.04 0.00 2.20
CA ARG A 391 -0.81 -1.36 2.67
C ARG A 391 -2.11 -1.95 3.19
N ARG A 392 -2.26 -3.26 3.02
CA ARG A 392 -3.47 -3.98 3.42
C ARG A 392 -3.11 -5.22 4.21
N ARG A 393 -3.64 -5.39 5.42
CA ARG A 393 -3.51 -6.66 6.15
C ARG A 393 -4.32 -7.76 5.45
N VAL A 394 -3.75 -8.96 5.35
CA VAL A 394 -4.38 -10.14 4.71
C VAL A 394 -4.21 -11.39 5.56
N HIS A 395 -5.05 -12.39 5.28
CA HIS A 395 -5.04 -13.69 5.95
C HIS A 395 -4.10 -14.69 5.27
N VAL A 396 -4.00 -14.61 3.95
CA VAL A 396 -3.11 -15.45 3.15
C VAL A 396 -2.33 -14.51 2.26
N VAL A 397 -1.01 -14.49 2.42
CA VAL A 397 -0.10 -13.80 1.49
C VAL A 397 0.35 -14.79 0.43
N GLY A 398 0.27 -14.39 -0.84
CA GLY A 398 0.71 -15.19 -1.96
C GLY A 398 2.22 -15.30 -2.01
N THR A 399 2.74 -16.50 -2.21
CA THR A 399 4.18 -16.79 -2.24
C THR A 399 4.82 -16.45 -3.60
N ASN A 400 4.06 -15.91 -4.54
CA ASN A 400 4.50 -15.53 -5.88
C ASN A 400 5.37 -14.25 -5.93
N ALA A 401 5.22 -13.40 -4.93
CA ALA A 401 6.02 -12.20 -4.72
C ALA A 401 5.87 -11.76 -3.26
N SER A 402 6.54 -12.46 -2.34
CA SER A 402 6.50 -12.15 -0.90
C SER A 402 7.90 -11.99 -0.32
N ALA A 403 8.04 -11.20 0.73
CA ALA A 403 9.29 -10.96 1.43
C ALA A 403 9.09 -11.02 2.95
N PHE A 404 10.08 -11.56 3.64
CA PHE A 404 10.11 -11.65 5.10
C PHE A 404 11.57 -11.76 5.58
N HIS A 405 11.81 -11.49 6.88
CA HIS A 405 13.14 -11.66 7.45
C HIS A 405 13.37 -13.11 7.88
N SER A 406 14.55 -13.68 7.57
CA SER A 406 14.89 -15.08 7.89
C SER A 406 15.02 -15.36 9.39
N SER A 407 15.09 -14.33 10.24
CA SER A 407 15.00 -14.51 11.70
C SER A 407 13.57 -14.81 12.16
N MET A 408 12.56 -14.40 11.41
CA MET A 408 11.14 -14.55 11.75
C MET A 408 10.54 -15.83 11.18
N VAL A 409 10.88 -16.16 9.93
CA VAL A 409 10.34 -17.34 9.25
C VAL A 409 11.43 -18.40 9.16
N LYS A 410 11.21 -19.53 9.83
CA LYS A 410 12.13 -20.67 9.94
C LYS A 410 11.57 -21.95 9.30
N MET A 411 10.63 -21.79 8.37
CA MET A 411 10.05 -22.90 7.62
C MET A 411 11.13 -23.73 6.94
N LYS A 412 10.91 -25.04 6.90
CA LYS A 412 11.72 -26.01 6.19
C LYS A 412 10.96 -26.55 4.99
N LEU A 413 11.68 -27.03 4.01
CA LEU A 413 11.04 -27.62 2.83
C LEU A 413 10.21 -28.87 3.20
N SER A 414 10.54 -29.54 4.30
CA SER A 414 9.75 -30.66 4.86
C SER A 414 8.36 -30.26 5.35
N ASP A 415 8.11 -28.98 5.63
CA ASP A 415 6.83 -28.50 6.16
C ASP A 415 5.74 -28.44 5.06
N PHE A 416 6.11 -28.67 3.80
CA PHE A 416 5.23 -28.65 2.63
C PHE A 416 4.87 -30.06 2.11
N GLN A 417 5.09 -31.12 2.91
CA GLN A 417 4.88 -32.52 2.48
C GLN A 417 3.41 -32.94 2.41
N ASP A 418 2.54 -32.27 3.16
CA ASP A 418 1.11 -32.42 3.02
C ASP A 418 0.67 -31.66 1.77
N SER A 419 -0.12 -32.29 0.90
CA SER A 419 -0.60 -31.86 -0.44
C SER A 419 -1.36 -30.51 -0.52
N LYS A 420 -1.09 -29.56 0.39
CA LYS A 420 -1.54 -28.18 0.45
C LYS A 420 -0.70 -27.32 -0.50
N THR A 421 -1.23 -26.16 -0.88
CA THR A 421 -0.48 -25.17 -1.68
C THR A 421 0.58 -24.48 -0.83
N ALA A 422 1.65 -23.99 -1.46
CA ALA A 422 2.69 -23.21 -0.76
C ALA A 422 2.11 -22.00 -0.02
N ASP A 423 1.16 -21.29 -0.65
CA ASP A 423 0.41 -20.17 -0.04
C ASP A 423 -0.31 -20.58 1.26
N ALA A 424 -0.98 -21.73 1.26
CA ALA A 424 -1.71 -22.21 2.43
C ALA A 424 -0.76 -22.63 3.56
N CYS A 425 0.28 -23.41 3.25
CA CYS A 425 1.31 -23.79 4.22
C CYS A 425 1.99 -22.56 4.84
N PHE A 426 2.32 -21.56 4.02
CA PHE A 426 2.95 -20.35 4.50
C PHE A 426 2.01 -19.55 5.42
N ALA A 427 0.74 -19.40 5.05
CA ALA A 427 -0.25 -18.74 5.90
C ALA A 427 -0.51 -19.48 7.23
N GLU A 428 -0.57 -20.82 7.21
CA GLU A 428 -0.65 -21.64 8.44
C GLU A 428 0.52 -21.36 9.37
N TYR A 429 1.75 -21.34 8.85
CA TYR A 429 2.94 -21.04 9.62
C TYR A 429 2.88 -19.63 10.23
N LEU A 430 2.60 -18.61 9.41
CA LEU A 430 2.52 -17.23 9.88
C LEU A 430 1.49 -17.07 11.00
N HIS A 431 0.33 -17.71 10.88
CA HIS A 431 -0.69 -17.67 11.93
C HIS A 431 -0.31 -18.45 13.18
N GLY A 432 0.34 -19.62 13.04
CA GLY A 432 0.85 -20.39 14.18
C GLY A 432 1.87 -19.61 15.01
N GLU A 433 2.72 -18.83 14.34
CA GLU A 433 3.75 -18.00 14.97
C GLU A 433 3.27 -16.58 15.32
N GLY A 434 2.01 -16.23 15.03
CA GLY A 434 1.46 -14.90 15.29
C GLY A 434 2.07 -13.78 14.44
N ILE A 435 2.66 -14.10 13.30
CA ILE A 435 3.31 -13.16 12.38
C ILE A 435 2.25 -12.57 11.43
N PRO A 436 2.09 -11.23 11.40
CA PRO A 436 1.13 -10.59 10.49
C PRO A 436 1.62 -10.62 9.03
N ALA A 437 0.67 -10.64 8.10
CA ALA A 437 0.91 -10.55 6.67
C ALA A 437 0.25 -9.31 6.05
N TYR A 438 0.97 -8.63 5.15
CA TYR A 438 0.50 -7.42 4.49
C TYR A 438 0.71 -7.44 2.99
N ILE A 439 -0.17 -6.79 2.24
CA ILE A 439 -0.01 -6.52 0.82
C ILE A 439 0.49 -5.11 0.60
N VAL A 440 1.56 -5.00 -0.20
CA VAL A 440 2.30 -3.77 -0.44
C VAL A 440 1.52 -2.80 -1.34
N PRO A 441 1.55 -1.48 -1.04
CA PRO A 441 1.05 -0.46 -1.95
C PRO A 441 1.77 -0.52 -3.30
N ARG A 442 1.02 -0.38 -4.40
CA ARG A 442 1.54 -0.42 -5.77
C ARG A 442 0.65 0.29 -6.77
N ARG A 443 1.25 0.74 -7.86
CA ARG A 443 0.51 1.16 -9.06
C ARG A 443 -0.03 -0.05 -9.82
N GLU A 444 -0.99 0.19 -10.70
CA GLU A 444 -1.50 -0.85 -11.59
C GLU A 444 -0.37 -1.39 -12.50
N ARG A 445 -0.36 -2.72 -12.70
CA ARG A 445 0.64 -3.46 -13.49
C ARG A 445 2.08 -3.13 -13.09
N TRP A 446 2.34 -3.06 -11.78
CA TRP A 446 3.69 -2.89 -11.25
C TRP A 446 4.56 -4.12 -11.56
N LEU A 447 4.06 -5.33 -11.26
CA LEU A 447 4.64 -6.60 -11.74
C LEU A 447 3.95 -7.01 -13.04
N GLN A 448 4.69 -7.64 -13.94
CA GLN A 448 4.18 -8.04 -15.27
C GLN A 448 4.20 -9.56 -15.41
N PRO A 449 3.04 -10.23 -15.32
CA PRO A 449 2.93 -11.66 -15.61
C PRO A 449 3.34 -11.96 -17.06
N ILE A 450 3.94 -13.12 -17.28
CA ILE A 450 4.32 -13.62 -18.60
C ILE A 450 3.23 -14.59 -19.06
N GLU A 451 2.55 -14.26 -20.15
CA GLU A 451 1.60 -15.19 -20.79
C GLU A 451 2.37 -16.35 -21.43
N GLY A 452 2.42 -17.51 -20.75
CA GLY A 452 3.08 -18.71 -21.24
C GLY A 452 2.11 -19.74 -21.83
N GLN A 453 2.48 -20.39 -22.94
CA GLN A 453 1.89 -21.67 -23.35
C GLN A 453 2.45 -22.77 -22.44
N ARG A 454 1.79 -23.04 -21.31
CA ARG A 454 2.15 -24.16 -20.43
C ARG A 454 1.97 -25.48 -21.19
N PRO A 455 2.93 -26.42 -21.18
CA PRO A 455 2.71 -27.78 -21.65
C PRO A 455 1.44 -28.34 -21.00
N ALA A 456 0.61 -29.04 -21.79
CA ALA A 456 -0.73 -29.50 -21.40
C ALA A 456 -0.77 -30.36 -20.10
N SER A 457 0.37 -30.83 -19.61
CA SER A 457 0.52 -31.53 -18.33
C SER A 457 0.36 -30.64 -17.09
N TYR A 458 0.48 -29.31 -17.20
CA TYR A 458 0.35 -28.37 -16.07
C TYR A 458 -0.85 -27.41 -16.17
N GLY A 459 -1.50 -27.31 -17.33
CA GLY A 459 -2.83 -26.70 -17.45
C GLY A 459 -3.94 -27.50 -16.74
N GLN A 460 -3.63 -28.72 -16.30
CA GLN A 460 -4.58 -29.65 -15.68
C GLN A 460 -4.77 -29.46 -14.17
N SER A 461 -4.00 -28.61 -13.49
CA SER A 461 -4.27 -28.26 -12.07
C SER A 461 -5.59 -27.51 -11.85
N ASN A 462 -6.20 -27.02 -12.94
CA ASN A 462 -7.51 -26.37 -12.94
C ASN A 462 -8.65 -27.29 -13.43
N MET A 463 -8.36 -28.52 -13.88
CA MET A 463 -9.34 -29.38 -14.55
C MET A 463 -9.62 -30.72 -13.85
N GLY A 464 -9.14 -30.93 -12.62
CA GLY A 464 -9.61 -32.01 -11.75
C GLY A 464 -9.47 -33.42 -12.34
N PHE A 465 -8.34 -33.72 -12.99
CA PHE A 465 -8.13 -35.00 -13.68
C PHE A 465 -7.37 -36.05 -12.86
N GLY A 466 -7.15 -35.86 -11.56
CA GLY A 466 -6.64 -36.92 -10.68
C GLY A 466 -5.19 -37.35 -10.94
N LEU A 467 -4.30 -36.38 -11.21
CA LEU A 467 -2.84 -36.59 -11.16
C LEU A 467 -2.31 -36.36 -9.74
N ALA A 468 -1.09 -36.81 -9.44
CA ALA A 468 -0.48 -36.77 -8.10
C ALA A 468 -0.36 -35.35 -7.48
N TYR A 469 -0.45 -34.29 -8.30
CA TYR A 469 -0.46 -32.87 -7.90
C TYR A 469 -1.78 -32.17 -8.24
N ASP A 470 -2.89 -32.92 -8.21
CA ASP A 470 -4.22 -32.33 -8.28
C ASP A 470 -4.58 -31.64 -6.96
N SER A 471 -4.03 -30.44 -6.77
CA SER A 471 -4.40 -29.55 -5.67
C SER A 471 -5.83 -29.04 -5.80
N SER A 472 -6.57 -29.29 -6.91
CA SER A 472 -7.96 -28.83 -7.03
C SER A 472 -8.88 -29.53 -6.01
N THR A 473 -8.50 -30.71 -5.53
CA THR A 473 -9.26 -31.45 -4.51
C THR A 473 -8.95 -31.04 -3.07
N LYS A 474 -7.83 -30.32 -2.82
CA LYS A 474 -7.34 -29.95 -1.47
C LYS A 474 -6.98 -28.47 -1.27
N ARG A 475 -7.07 -27.64 -2.32
CA ARG A 475 -7.10 -26.16 -2.21
C ARG A 475 -8.21 -25.68 -1.26
N ASP A 476 -9.22 -26.53 -1.04
CA ASP A 476 -10.42 -26.25 -0.27
C ASP A 476 -10.39 -26.84 1.16
N ASP A 477 -9.34 -27.57 1.55
CA ASP A 477 -9.18 -28.17 2.90
C ASP A 477 -8.46 -27.23 3.89
N ILE A 478 -8.49 -25.92 3.66
CA ILE A 478 -7.96 -24.91 4.59
C ILE A 478 -8.95 -24.82 5.77
N PRO A 479 -8.61 -25.29 6.98
CA PRO A 479 -9.61 -25.46 8.04
C PRO A 479 -10.26 -24.12 8.40
N SER A 480 -11.55 -24.02 8.12
CA SER A 480 -12.41 -22.87 8.39
C SER A 480 -12.54 -22.49 9.87
N SER A 481 -11.95 -23.28 10.77
CA SER A 481 -11.99 -23.09 12.22
C SER A 481 -10.93 -22.12 12.77
N ALA A 482 -9.89 -21.73 12.00
CA ALA A 482 -8.75 -20.97 12.52
C ALA A 482 -8.55 -19.56 11.91
N TYR A 483 -9.03 -19.33 10.69
CA TYR A 483 -8.64 -18.17 9.88
C TYR A 483 -9.43 -16.88 10.08
N PRO A 484 -10.77 -16.88 10.14
CA PRO A 484 -11.54 -15.64 10.10
C PRO A 484 -11.25 -14.73 11.31
N VAL A 485 -10.81 -15.30 12.44
CA VAL A 485 -10.60 -14.56 13.70
C VAL A 485 -9.10 -14.22 13.93
N SER A 486 -8.24 -14.55 12.98
CA SER A 486 -6.78 -14.48 13.13
C SER A 486 -6.22 -13.06 13.29
N LEU A 487 -6.89 -12.03 12.74
CA LEU A 487 -6.44 -10.63 12.91
C LEU A 487 -6.46 -10.16 14.37
N LEU A 488 -7.22 -10.84 15.21
CA LEU A 488 -7.34 -10.60 16.65
C LEU A 488 -6.51 -11.59 17.50
N ARG A 489 -6.05 -12.71 16.91
CA ARG A 489 -5.15 -13.66 17.59
C ARG A 489 -3.71 -13.18 17.69
N SER A 490 -3.27 -12.27 16.83
CA SER A 490 -1.95 -11.66 16.99
C SER A 490 -1.99 -10.76 18.24
N ASP A 491 -1.43 -11.23 19.35
CA ASP A 491 -1.28 -10.52 20.64
C ASP A 491 -0.41 -9.26 20.57
N VAL A 492 -0.18 -8.73 19.37
CA VAL A 492 0.55 -7.49 19.17
C VAL A 492 -0.32 -6.37 19.74
N ALA A 493 0.14 -5.79 20.86
CA ALA A 493 -0.43 -4.62 21.50
C ALA A 493 -0.60 -3.42 20.52
N ASP A 494 0.06 -3.47 19.37
CA ASP A 494 0.03 -2.46 18.29
C ASP A 494 -0.93 -2.80 17.12
N ALA A 495 -1.83 -3.79 17.23
CA ALA A 495 -2.86 -3.98 16.20
C ALA A 495 -3.81 -2.76 16.18
N SER A 496 -3.58 -1.85 15.21
CA SER A 496 -4.30 -0.59 15.03
C SER A 496 -5.77 -0.73 14.61
N SER A 497 -6.24 -1.96 14.40
CA SER A 497 -7.59 -2.27 13.96
C SER A 497 -8.60 -1.95 15.06
N ILE A 498 -9.48 -0.98 14.80
CA ILE A 498 -10.68 -0.75 15.60
C ILE A 498 -11.68 -1.87 15.31
N ILE A 499 -12.33 -2.38 16.36
CA ILE A 499 -13.37 -3.40 16.24
C ILE A 499 -14.72 -2.71 16.21
N TYR A 500 -15.47 -2.92 15.13
CA TYR A 500 -16.83 -2.42 14.96
C TYR A 500 -17.80 -3.52 15.33
N LEU A 501 -18.64 -3.29 16.33
CA LEU A 501 -19.70 -4.22 16.71
C LEU A 501 -21.04 -3.60 16.31
N VAL A 502 -21.75 -4.21 15.37
CA VAL A 502 -22.94 -3.65 14.74
C VAL A 502 -24.12 -4.57 15.02
N ASP A 503 -25.08 -4.10 15.79
CA ASP A 503 -26.36 -4.79 15.95
C ASP A 503 -27.29 -4.44 14.78
N ALA A 504 -27.54 -5.39 13.88
CA ALA A 504 -28.37 -5.21 12.69
C ALA A 504 -29.55 -6.18 12.70
N ASP A 505 -30.76 -5.66 12.48
CA ASP A 505 -31.98 -6.46 12.36
C ASP A 505 -32.31 -6.84 10.91
N GLN A 506 -31.78 -6.10 9.93
CA GLN A 506 -31.95 -6.32 8.49
C GLN A 506 -30.66 -5.96 7.71
N ALA A 507 -30.60 -6.30 6.43
CA ALA A 507 -29.45 -6.00 5.56
C ALA A 507 -29.39 -4.53 5.09
N ASP A 508 -30.53 -3.81 5.14
CA ASP A 508 -30.64 -2.44 4.63
C ASP A 508 -29.64 -1.47 5.30
N GLY A 509 -28.84 -0.78 4.49
CA GLY A 509 -27.84 0.20 4.94
C GLY A 509 -26.53 -0.40 5.44
N LEU A 510 -26.40 -1.74 5.50
CA LEU A 510 -25.21 -2.41 6.03
C LEU A 510 -24.01 -2.28 5.08
N VAL A 511 -24.24 -2.28 3.76
CA VAL A 511 -23.17 -2.06 2.76
C VAL A 511 -22.60 -0.66 2.90
N GLU A 512 -23.46 0.35 2.92
CA GLU A 512 -23.08 1.75 3.05
C GLU A 512 -22.34 1.99 4.36
N PHE A 513 -22.81 1.38 5.46
CA PHE A 513 -22.13 1.42 6.74
C PHE A 513 -20.74 0.78 6.67
N ILE A 514 -20.63 -0.46 6.20
CA ILE A 514 -19.34 -1.18 6.14
C ILE A 514 -18.35 -0.45 5.23
N LEU A 515 -18.80 0.06 4.08
CA LEU A 515 -17.97 0.88 3.19
C LEU A 515 -17.53 2.19 3.86
N ALA A 516 -18.44 2.86 4.59
CA ALA A 516 -18.09 4.07 5.34
C ALA A 516 -17.07 3.79 6.45
N VAL A 517 -17.18 2.65 7.15
CA VAL A 517 -16.25 2.21 8.18
C VAL A 517 -14.90 1.83 7.59
N GLY A 518 -14.87 0.96 6.58
CA GLY A 518 -13.66 0.58 5.85
C GLY A 518 -12.98 1.74 5.11
N GLY A 519 -13.73 2.83 4.89
CA GLY A 519 -13.24 4.09 4.35
C GLY A 519 -12.52 4.96 5.38
N ARG A 520 -13.05 5.04 6.60
CA ARG A 520 -12.50 5.86 7.70
C ARG A 520 -11.37 5.18 8.46
N GLU A 521 -11.51 3.89 8.71
CA GLU A 521 -10.66 3.17 9.64
C GLU A 521 -9.61 2.32 8.95
N ARG A 522 -8.49 2.15 9.64
CA ARG A 522 -7.36 1.36 9.14
C ARG A 522 -7.55 -0.11 9.48
N ASP A 523 -7.82 -0.90 8.45
CA ASP A 523 -8.03 -2.36 8.54
C ASP A 523 -9.01 -2.74 9.67
N PRO A 524 -10.25 -2.19 9.67
CA PRO A 524 -11.22 -2.47 10.72
C PRO A 524 -11.62 -3.94 10.67
N VAL A 525 -11.99 -4.47 11.84
CA VAL A 525 -12.67 -5.75 11.95
C VAL A 525 -14.10 -5.47 12.34
N ILE A 526 -15.06 -5.92 11.53
CA ILE A 526 -16.47 -5.63 11.72
C ILE A 526 -17.19 -6.92 12.12
N PHE A 527 -17.86 -6.89 13.26
CA PHE A 527 -18.79 -7.92 13.71
C PHE A 527 -20.21 -7.41 13.54
N VAL A 528 -20.96 -7.99 12.61
CA VAL A 528 -22.39 -7.78 12.42
C VAL A 528 -23.11 -8.83 13.26
N THR A 529 -23.69 -8.41 14.37
CA THR A 529 -24.51 -9.28 15.22
C THR A 529 -25.97 -9.22 14.79
N CYS A 530 -26.63 -10.37 14.69
CA CYS A 530 -28.05 -10.46 14.36
C CYS A 530 -28.76 -11.52 15.19
N ASP A 531 -30.09 -11.43 15.28
CA ASP A 531 -30.89 -12.44 15.99
C ASP A 531 -30.82 -13.80 15.26
N HIS A 532 -30.88 -13.79 13.93
CA HIS A 532 -30.76 -14.97 13.06
C HIS A 532 -29.95 -14.67 11.79
N GLU A 533 -29.10 -15.61 11.36
CA GLU A 533 -28.44 -15.56 10.05
C GLU A 533 -29.48 -15.71 8.93
N THR A 534 -29.52 -14.78 7.98
CA THR A 534 -30.35 -14.89 6.76
C THR A 534 -29.45 -14.90 5.51
N ASP A 535 -29.92 -15.49 4.41
CA ASP A 535 -29.19 -15.51 3.13
C ASP A 535 -28.93 -14.09 2.58
N ASP A 536 -29.78 -13.15 2.94
CA ASP A 536 -29.65 -11.75 2.52
C ASP A 536 -28.54 -11.02 3.27
N MET A 537 -28.49 -11.17 4.61
CA MET A 537 -27.39 -10.67 5.41
C MET A 537 -26.07 -11.34 5.02
N ARG A 538 -26.08 -12.65 4.73
CA ARG A 538 -24.89 -13.38 4.29
C ARG A 538 -24.35 -12.84 2.97
N ARG A 539 -25.20 -12.62 1.97
CA ARG A 539 -24.79 -11.98 0.71
C ARG A 539 -24.26 -10.56 0.91
N THR A 540 -24.88 -9.82 1.84
CA THR A 540 -24.50 -8.44 2.14
C THR A 540 -23.12 -8.33 2.79
N VAL A 541 -22.80 -9.20 3.76
CA VAL A 541 -21.46 -9.20 4.40
C VAL A 541 -20.34 -9.74 3.50
N LEU A 542 -20.70 -10.37 2.37
CA LEU A 542 -19.79 -10.89 1.36
C LEU A 542 -19.60 -9.95 0.17
N HIS A 543 -19.89 -8.65 0.35
CA HIS A 543 -19.80 -7.68 -0.73
C HIS A 543 -18.36 -7.60 -1.30
N PRO A 544 -18.18 -7.67 -2.63
CA PRO A 544 -16.86 -7.81 -3.26
C PRO A 544 -15.97 -6.56 -3.10
N GLU A 545 -16.55 -5.42 -2.76
CA GLU A 545 -15.80 -4.18 -2.52
C GLU A 545 -15.28 -4.05 -1.09
N PHE A 546 -15.62 -4.98 -0.18
CA PHE A 546 -15.13 -4.93 1.18
C PHE A 546 -13.64 -5.29 1.22
N LEU A 547 -12.81 -4.34 1.67
CA LEU A 547 -11.36 -4.52 1.82
C LEU A 547 -10.98 -4.64 3.31
N CYS A 548 -11.87 -5.25 4.10
CA CYS A 548 -11.77 -5.44 5.54
C CYS A 548 -12.50 -6.73 5.96
N GLU A 549 -12.20 -7.23 7.15
CA GLU A 549 -12.80 -8.44 7.71
C GLU A 549 -14.20 -8.14 8.25
N VAL A 550 -15.20 -8.94 7.85
CA VAL A 550 -16.61 -8.76 8.22
C VAL A 550 -17.21 -10.07 8.68
N HIS A 551 -17.40 -10.23 9.99
CA HIS A 551 -18.04 -11.38 10.62
C HIS A 551 -19.52 -11.18 10.79
N LEU A 552 -20.30 -12.21 10.45
CA LEU A 552 -21.73 -12.27 10.70
C LEU A 552 -21.90 -13.23 11.87
N VAL A 553 -22.46 -12.75 12.97
CA VAL A 553 -22.56 -13.49 14.21
C VAL A 553 -24.02 -13.54 14.65
N ALA A 554 -24.66 -14.69 14.44
CA ALA A 554 -25.96 -14.94 15.07
C ALA A 554 -25.83 -14.95 16.60
N ARG A 555 -26.79 -14.33 17.30
CA ARG A 555 -26.88 -14.30 18.77
C ARG A 555 -27.10 -15.69 19.40
N SER A 556 -27.51 -16.67 18.59
CA SER A 556 -27.65 -18.07 18.98
C SER A 556 -26.92 -18.95 17.96
N GLY A 557 -26.07 -19.88 18.43
CA GLY A 557 -25.28 -20.75 17.56
C GLY A 557 -24.04 -21.34 18.23
N GLU A 558 -23.40 -22.30 17.55
CA GLU A 558 -22.29 -23.11 18.08
C GLU A 558 -20.99 -22.30 18.31
N HIS A 559 -20.86 -21.12 17.70
CA HIS A 559 -19.64 -20.29 17.76
C HIS A 559 -19.75 -19.04 18.63
N VAL A 560 -20.89 -18.80 19.27
CA VAL A 560 -21.15 -17.57 20.06
C VAL A 560 -20.16 -17.40 21.22
N SER A 561 -19.77 -18.50 21.87
CA SER A 561 -18.81 -18.49 22.98
C SER A 561 -17.42 -17.98 22.55
N ASN A 562 -16.94 -18.41 21.38
CA ASN A 562 -15.64 -18.00 20.84
C ASN A 562 -15.60 -16.51 20.51
N TYR A 563 -16.69 -15.98 19.94
CA TYR A 563 -16.81 -14.55 19.64
C TYR A 563 -16.92 -13.70 20.91
N LYS A 564 -17.66 -14.17 21.93
CA LYS A 564 -17.76 -13.47 23.22
C LYS A 564 -16.42 -13.36 23.94
N GLU A 565 -15.65 -14.45 24.01
CA GLU A 565 -14.31 -14.44 24.63
C GLU A 565 -13.36 -13.45 23.93
N LEU A 566 -13.41 -13.43 22.60
CA LEU A 566 -12.62 -12.53 21.77
C LEU A 566 -12.99 -11.05 21.98
N LEU A 567 -14.29 -10.72 21.89
CA LEU A 567 -14.78 -9.36 22.08
C LEU A 567 -14.45 -8.87 23.50
N TRP A 568 -14.52 -9.74 24.50
CA TRP A 568 -14.10 -9.44 25.87
C TRP A 568 -12.60 -9.14 25.96
N LYS A 569 -11.72 -9.98 25.38
CA LYS A 569 -10.26 -9.77 25.35
C LYS A 569 -9.87 -8.42 24.71
N HIS A 570 -10.68 -7.92 23.79
CA HIS A 570 -10.42 -6.69 23.04
C HIS A 570 -11.38 -5.53 23.33
N ALA A 571 -12.09 -5.56 24.46
CA ALA A 571 -13.15 -4.59 24.78
C ALA A 571 -12.72 -3.11 24.65
N GLY A 572 -11.48 -2.77 25.03
CA GLY A 572 -10.95 -1.40 24.90
C GLY A 572 -10.82 -0.87 23.45
N ARG A 573 -10.92 -1.76 22.46
CA ARG A 573 -10.85 -1.44 21.02
C ARG A 573 -12.20 -1.46 20.32
N ILE A 574 -13.27 -1.80 21.04
CA ILE A 574 -14.61 -1.90 20.45
C ILE A 574 -15.23 -0.50 20.31
N ARG A 575 -15.88 -0.30 19.18
CA ARG A 575 -16.83 0.76 18.92
C ARG A 575 -18.14 0.11 18.51
N ALA A 576 -19.20 0.39 19.25
CA ALA A 576 -20.46 -0.30 19.11
C ALA A 576 -21.51 0.61 18.46
N TRP A 577 -22.28 0.04 17.53
CA TRP A 577 -23.38 0.70 16.84
C TRP A 577 -24.59 -0.21 16.77
N THR A 578 -25.76 0.42 16.64
CA THR A 578 -26.99 -0.26 16.26
C THR A 578 -27.41 0.29 14.91
N LEU A 579 -27.78 -0.60 13.99
CA LEU A 579 -28.37 -0.27 12.70
C LEU A 579 -29.79 -0.86 12.69
N ARG A 580 -30.78 -0.02 13.02
CA ARG A 580 -32.22 -0.37 12.98
C ARG A 580 -32.94 0.55 12.01
N ASN A 581 -33.86 -0.01 11.22
CA ASN A 581 -34.68 0.74 10.27
C ASN A 581 -33.86 1.66 9.32
N GLY A 582 -32.66 1.23 8.95
CA GLY A 582 -31.87 1.79 7.85
C GLY A 582 -31.21 3.17 8.06
N ASN A 583 -31.36 3.89 9.19
CA ASN A 583 -30.76 5.24 9.31
C ASN A 583 -30.47 5.80 10.73
N GLU A 584 -30.73 5.11 11.84
CA GLU A 584 -30.40 5.64 13.18
C GLU A 584 -29.10 5.04 13.74
N LEU A 585 -27.97 5.73 13.51
CA LEU A 585 -26.69 5.44 14.16
C LEU A 585 -26.63 6.09 15.55
N LYS A 586 -26.67 5.28 16.62
CA LYS A 586 -26.39 5.73 17.99
C LYS A 586 -25.16 5.01 18.54
N MET A 587 -24.23 5.78 19.12
CA MET A 587 -23.23 5.26 20.06
C MET A 587 -24.00 4.87 21.33
N VAL A 588 -23.94 3.61 21.71
CA VAL A 588 -24.68 3.08 22.86
C VAL A 588 -23.82 3.15 24.12
N ASP A 589 -24.41 3.56 25.24
CA ASP A 589 -23.76 3.56 26.56
C ASP A 589 -23.39 2.13 27.01
N ALA A 590 -22.29 1.99 27.75
CA ALA A 590 -21.69 0.70 28.13
C ALA A 590 -22.62 -0.26 28.90
N ASP A 591 -23.70 0.26 29.52
CA ASP A 591 -24.60 -0.50 30.38
C ASP A 591 -25.58 -1.42 29.60
N GLU A 592 -25.94 -1.12 28.35
CA GLU A 592 -26.80 -2.01 27.53
C GLU A 592 -26.06 -3.26 27.01
N TRP A 593 -24.74 -3.33 27.19
CA TRP A 593 -23.88 -4.38 26.65
C TRP A 593 -23.45 -5.47 27.64
N GLY A 594 -23.87 -5.40 28.91
CA GLY A 594 -23.45 -6.38 29.95
C GLY A 594 -23.56 -7.85 29.51
N ASN A 595 -24.58 -8.20 28.71
CA ASN A 595 -24.83 -9.57 28.21
C ASN A 595 -23.79 -10.10 27.19
N TRP A 596 -22.98 -9.23 26.56
CA TRP A 596 -21.89 -9.62 25.65
C TRP A 596 -20.53 -9.70 26.35
N PHE A 597 -20.40 -9.14 27.56
CA PHE A 597 -19.13 -8.97 28.28
C PHE A 597 -19.03 -9.69 29.62
N GLU A 598 -20.05 -10.47 30.03
CA GLU A 598 -19.96 -11.28 31.24
C GLU A 598 -19.04 -12.51 31.04
N PRO A 599 -18.12 -12.81 31.98
CA PRO A 599 -17.30 -14.00 31.92
C PRO A 599 -18.18 -15.24 32.00
N ILE A 600 -17.91 -16.24 31.15
CA ILE A 600 -18.53 -17.56 31.28
C ILE A 600 -18.05 -18.15 32.61
N GLU A 601 -18.94 -18.24 33.60
CA GLU A 601 -18.69 -19.09 34.77
C GLU A 601 -18.45 -20.50 34.25
N ARG A 602 -17.23 -21.01 34.42
CA ARG A 602 -16.91 -22.42 34.13
C ARG A 602 -17.78 -23.27 35.05
N SER A 603 -18.92 -23.71 34.55
CA SER A 603 -19.67 -24.79 35.17
C SER A 603 -18.82 -26.05 35.04
N SER A 604 -18.45 -26.59 36.19
CA SER A 604 -17.67 -27.80 36.37
C SER A 604 -18.24 -28.98 35.57
N MET A 605 -17.43 -29.52 34.65
CA MET A 605 -17.38 -30.94 34.30
C MET A 605 -15.93 -31.39 34.25
#